data_AF-A0A519SZH6-F1
#
_entry.id   AF-A0A519SZH6-F1
#
_cell.length_a   1.000
_cell.length_b   1.000
_cell.length_c   1.000
_cell.angle_alpha   90.00
_cell.angle_beta   90.00
_cell.angle_gamma   90.00
#
_symmetry.space_group_name_H-M   'P 1'
#
loop_
_entity.id
_entity.type
_entity.pdbx_description
1 polymer ?
#
loop_
_entity_poly.entity_id
_entity_poly.type
_entity_poly.pdbx_seq_one_letter_code
_entity_poly.pdbx_strand_id
1 'polypeptide(L)'
;VLKERVHINSSLLRIVDAATETWGVKIELVEIKDVEIPESMQRAMAREAEAIREKRARIIKAEAELEASQKLTEGALEMEKSPFSLELRRMQMLSEIGIDNNTTTVIMLPSDFSAAAKSFTQMVANQAPKPAV
;
A
#
# COMPACT_ATOMS: atom_id res chain seq x y z
N VAL A 1 -16.02 17.66 12.54
CA VAL A 1 -16.85 18.50 11.64
C VAL A 1 -18.31 18.08 11.57
N LEU A 2 -18.69 16.90 11.03
CA LEU A 2 -20.11 16.48 11.04
C LEU A 2 -20.67 16.23 12.46
N LYS A 3 -19.85 15.69 13.36
CA LYS A 3 -20.24 15.46 14.78
C LYS A 3 -20.53 16.77 15.54
N GLU A 4 -19.79 17.85 15.28
CA GLU A 4 -20.06 19.14 15.93
C GLU A 4 -21.40 19.73 15.47
N ARG A 5 -21.74 19.64 14.17
CA ARG A 5 -22.92 20.32 13.61
C ARG A 5 -24.22 19.89 14.29
N VAL A 6 -24.38 18.60 14.56
CA VAL A 6 -25.58 18.08 15.26
C VAL A 6 -25.71 18.65 16.67
N HIS A 7 -24.59 18.76 17.39
CA HIS A 7 -24.57 19.29 18.76
C HIS A 7 -24.84 20.80 18.80
N ILE A 8 -24.30 21.55 17.84
CA ILE A 8 -24.54 22.99 17.75
C ILE A 8 -25.99 23.27 17.35
N ASN A 9 -26.53 22.54 16.36
CA ASN A 9 -27.93 22.71 15.93
C ASN A 9 -28.91 22.41 17.06
N SER A 10 -28.69 21.35 17.85
CA SER A 10 -29.57 21.04 19.00
C SER A 10 -29.47 22.09 20.10
N SER A 11 -28.27 22.61 20.34
CA SER A 11 -28.04 23.69 21.31
C SER A 11 -28.73 24.98 20.87
N LEU A 12 -28.64 25.34 19.58
CA LEU A 12 -29.32 26.49 19.00
C LEU A 12 -30.84 26.33 19.04
N LEU A 13 -31.37 25.17 18.65
CA LEU A 13 -32.81 24.89 18.69
C LEU A 13 -33.37 25.16 20.08
N ARG A 14 -32.72 24.64 21.13
CA ARG A 14 -33.15 24.86 22.52
C ARG A 14 -33.14 26.33 22.93
N ILE A 15 -32.12 27.09 22.53
CA ILE A 15 -32.00 28.51 22.89
C ILE A 15 -33.08 29.33 22.18
N VAL A 16 -33.28 29.10 20.89
CA VAL A 16 -34.22 29.90 20.10
C VAL A 16 -35.67 29.53 20.46
N ASP A 17 -35.98 28.25 20.63
CA ASP A 17 -37.33 27.80 21.03
C ASP A 17 -37.76 28.40 22.38
N ALA A 18 -36.85 28.42 23.37
CA ALA A 18 -37.09 29.07 24.66
C ALA A 18 -37.32 30.59 24.55
N ALA A 19 -36.68 31.26 23.58
CA ALA A 19 -36.89 32.69 23.36
C ALA A 19 -38.22 32.99 22.65
N THR A 20 -38.64 32.13 21.72
CA THR A 20 -39.84 32.32 20.89
C THR A 20 -41.13 31.81 21.52
N GLU A 21 -41.05 31.07 22.63
CA GLU A 21 -42.22 30.58 23.37
C GLU A 21 -43.16 31.71 23.81
N THR A 22 -42.59 32.87 24.20
CA THR A 22 -43.36 34.08 24.57
C THR A 22 -44.19 34.68 23.43
N TRP A 23 -43.82 34.37 22.18
CA TRP A 23 -44.52 34.81 20.98
C TRP A 23 -45.49 33.76 20.44
N GLY A 24 -45.58 32.59 21.09
CA GLY A 24 -46.44 31.49 20.67
C GLY A 24 -45.96 30.78 19.40
N VAL A 25 -44.68 30.92 19.04
CA VAL A 25 -44.08 30.29 17.86
C VAL A 25 -43.21 29.11 18.30
N LYS A 26 -43.51 27.93 17.74
CA LYS A 26 -42.75 26.69 17.96
C LYS A 26 -41.76 26.46 16.82
N ILE A 27 -40.51 26.18 17.14
CA ILE A 27 -39.46 25.96 16.14
C ILE A 27 -39.22 24.45 15.98
N GLU A 28 -39.30 23.95 14.75
CA GLU A 28 -39.12 22.52 14.46
C GLU A 28 -37.67 22.15 14.12
N LEU A 29 -36.94 23.01 13.41
CA LEU A 29 -35.57 22.74 12.96
C LEU A 29 -34.74 24.03 12.86
N VAL A 30 -33.48 23.96 13.31
CA VAL A 30 -32.47 25.00 13.08
C VAL A 30 -31.28 24.37 12.39
N GLU A 31 -30.87 24.96 11.26
CA GLU A 31 -29.72 24.52 10.48
C GLU A 31 -28.76 25.68 10.23
N ILE A 32 -27.48 25.46 10.53
CA ILE A 32 -26.41 26.41 10.20
C ILE A 32 -26.10 26.29 8.72
N LYS A 33 -26.38 27.36 7.98
CA LYS A 33 -26.12 27.46 6.54
C LYS A 33 -24.63 27.64 6.26
N ASP A 34 -24.10 28.85 6.48
CA ASP A 34 -22.72 29.20 6.17
C ASP A 34 -22.00 29.78 7.40
N VAL A 35 -20.74 29.38 7.59
CA VAL A 35 -19.85 29.94 8.63
C VAL A 35 -18.59 30.41 7.93
N GLU A 36 -18.36 31.72 7.94
CA GLU A 36 -17.14 32.30 7.40
C GLU A 36 -16.07 32.33 8.47
N ILE A 37 -14.96 31.64 8.19
CA ILE A 37 -13.78 31.62 9.05
C ILE A 37 -12.72 32.53 8.41
N PRO A 38 -12.11 33.46 9.17
CA PRO A 38 -11.03 34.28 8.66
C PRO A 38 -9.86 33.43 8.14
N GLU A 39 -9.24 33.85 7.03
CA GLU A 39 -8.17 33.11 6.35
C GLU A 39 -6.94 32.85 7.26
N SER A 40 -6.67 33.75 8.20
CA SER A 40 -5.60 33.59 9.20
C SER A 40 -5.87 32.39 10.13
N MET A 41 -7.10 32.27 10.62
CA MET A 41 -7.51 31.18 11.51
C MET A 41 -7.62 29.86 10.74
N GLN A 42 -8.11 29.88 9.50
CA GLN A 42 -8.20 28.67 8.67
C GLN A 42 -6.82 28.04 8.44
N ARG A 43 -5.80 28.86 8.18
CA ARG A 43 -4.41 28.40 8.05
C ARG A 43 -3.85 27.85 9.35
N ALA A 44 -4.13 28.49 10.48
CA ALA A 44 -3.69 27.99 11.80
C ALA A 44 -4.33 26.64 12.14
N MET A 45 -5.65 26.50 11.95
CA MET A 45 -6.37 25.25 12.17
C MET A 45 -5.91 24.14 11.23
N ALA A 46 -5.61 24.46 9.96
CA ALA A 46 -5.09 23.48 9.01
C ALA A 46 -3.76 22.90 9.49
N ARG A 47 -2.82 23.75 9.93
CA ARG A 47 -1.53 23.30 10.47
C ARG A 47 -1.68 22.48 11.74
N GLU A 48 -2.57 22.89 12.65
CA GLU A 48 -2.84 22.14 13.88
C GLU A 48 -3.45 20.78 13.58
N ALA A 49 -4.45 20.73 12.68
CA ALA A 49 -5.08 19.49 12.26
C ALA A 49 -4.09 18.54 11.58
N GLU A 50 -3.18 19.07 10.75
CA GLU A 50 -2.11 18.31 10.12
C GLU A 50 -1.14 17.74 11.15
N ALA A 51 -0.66 18.56 12.09
CA ALA A 51 0.23 18.12 13.16
C ALA A 51 -0.42 17.02 14.04
N ILE A 52 -1.70 17.17 14.39
CA ILE A 52 -2.45 16.14 15.14
C ILE A 52 -2.57 14.86 14.32
N ARG A 53 -2.86 14.97 13.01
CA ARG A 53 -2.98 13.83 12.12
C ARG A 53 -1.65 13.09 11.98
N GLU A 54 -0.56 13.81 11.77
CA GLU A 54 0.78 13.22 11.68
C GLU A 54 1.21 12.57 12.98
N LYS A 55 0.99 13.24 14.13
CA LYS A 55 1.26 12.66 15.45
C LYS A 55 0.50 11.35 15.62
N ARG A 56 -0.79 11.35 15.32
CA ARG A 56 -1.65 10.15 15.45
C ARG A 56 -1.20 9.05 14.50
N ALA A 57 -0.86 9.38 13.26
CA ALA A 57 -0.34 8.43 12.28
C ALA A 57 0.97 7.79 12.76
N ARG A 58 1.87 8.57 13.36
CA ARG A 58 3.14 8.07 13.91
C ARG A 58 2.93 7.11 15.08
N ILE A 59 2.00 7.42 15.99
CA ILE A 59 1.65 6.53 17.11
C ILE A 59 1.09 5.22 16.59
N ILE A 60 0.10 5.27 15.69
CA ILE A 60 -0.51 4.07 15.10
C ILE A 60 0.53 3.24 14.37
N LYS A 61 1.45 3.87 13.63
CA LYS A 61 2.53 3.16 12.94
C LYS A 61 3.46 2.46 13.92
N ALA A 62 3.88 3.14 14.98
CA ALA A 62 4.76 2.55 15.99
C ALA A 62 4.09 1.39 16.74
N GLU A 63 2.80 1.51 17.06
CA GLU A 63 1.99 0.44 17.66
C GLU A 63 1.87 -0.75 16.71
N ALA A 64 1.60 -0.51 15.42
CA ALA A 64 1.51 -1.55 14.41
C ALA A 64 2.86 -2.25 14.17
N GLU A 65 3.97 -1.51 14.16
CA GLU A 65 5.32 -2.07 14.05
C GLU A 65 5.67 -2.97 15.25
N LEU A 66 5.26 -2.57 16.47
CA LEU A 66 5.43 -3.39 17.67
C LEU A 66 4.61 -4.68 17.59
N GLU A 67 3.32 -4.57 17.26
CA GLU A 67 2.43 -5.73 17.16
C GLU A 67 2.91 -6.71 16.07
N ALA A 68 3.35 -6.19 14.92
CA ALA A 68 3.92 -7.01 13.85
C ALA A 68 5.19 -7.72 14.32
N SER A 69 6.08 -7.03 15.04
CA SER A 69 7.32 -7.62 15.55
C SER A 69 7.05 -8.74 16.57
N GLN A 70 6.05 -8.56 17.44
CA GLN A 70 5.62 -9.59 18.39
C GLN A 70 5.12 -10.84 17.67
N LYS A 71 4.18 -10.68 16.72
CA LYS A 71 3.63 -11.79 15.93
C LYS A 71 4.69 -12.52 15.11
N LEU A 72 5.64 -11.79 14.53
CA LEU A 72 6.76 -12.38 13.80
C LEU A 72 7.67 -13.19 14.72
N THR A 73 7.93 -12.71 15.92
CA THR A 73 8.75 -13.41 16.92
C THR A 73 8.04 -14.67 17.41
N GLU A 74 6.75 -14.60 17.70
CA GLU A 74 5.93 -15.77 18.05
C GLU A 74 5.92 -16.81 16.93
N GLY A 75 5.73 -16.38 15.68
CA GLY A 75 5.79 -17.26 14.52
C GLY A 75 7.17 -17.91 14.33
N ALA A 76 8.25 -17.17 14.56
CA ALA A 76 9.61 -17.70 14.48
C ALA A 76 9.86 -18.75 15.58
N LEU A 77 9.39 -18.51 16.80
CA LEU A 77 9.51 -19.45 17.92
C LEU A 77 8.68 -20.73 17.68
N GLU A 78 7.51 -20.62 17.05
CA GLU A 78 6.72 -21.79 16.65
C GLU A 78 7.43 -22.61 15.56
N MET A 79 8.08 -21.93 14.61
CA MET A 79 8.87 -22.59 13.57
C MET A 79 10.11 -23.29 14.12
N GLU A 80 10.73 -22.77 15.18
CA GLU A 80 11.88 -23.39 15.83
C GLU A 80 11.56 -24.81 16.36
N LYS A 81 10.31 -25.04 16.78
CA LYS A 81 9.88 -26.36 17.28
C LYS A 81 10.02 -27.50 16.28
N SER A 82 10.05 -27.20 14.97
CA SER A 82 10.22 -28.21 13.93
C SER A 82 11.13 -27.72 12.78
N PRO A 83 12.25 -28.40 12.51
CA PRO A 83 13.15 -28.01 11.41
C PRO A 83 12.49 -28.10 10.03
N PHE A 84 11.40 -28.88 9.89
CA PHE A 84 10.65 -28.98 8.63
C PHE A 84 9.90 -27.67 8.29
N SER A 85 9.50 -26.89 9.29
CA SER A 85 8.79 -25.61 9.10
C SER A 85 9.64 -24.57 8.36
N LEU A 86 10.94 -24.53 8.62
CA LEU A 86 11.87 -23.62 7.94
C LEU A 86 12.06 -24.01 6.46
N GLU A 87 12.10 -25.31 6.18
CA GLU A 87 12.24 -25.81 4.81
C GLU A 87 10.98 -25.56 3.98
N LEU A 88 9.79 -25.74 4.57
CA LEU A 88 8.52 -25.34 3.94
C LEU A 88 8.49 -23.85 3.63
N ARG A 89 8.95 -22.99 4.56
CA ARG A 89 9.06 -21.55 4.30
C ARG A 89 10.04 -21.26 3.16
N ARG A 90 11.18 -21.94 3.08
CA ARG A 90 12.11 -21.80 1.94
C ARG A 90 11.44 -22.15 0.61
N MET A 91 10.67 -23.24 0.57
CA MET A 91 9.93 -23.62 -0.63
C MET A 91 8.84 -22.59 -1.00
N GLN A 92 8.14 -22.02 -0.02
CA GLN A 92 7.18 -20.92 -0.24
C GLN A 92 7.88 -19.68 -0.83
N MET A 93 9.01 -19.26 -0.26
CA MET A 93 9.79 -18.13 -0.78
C MET A 93 10.24 -18.37 -2.22
N LEU A 94 10.71 -19.58 -2.55
CA LEU A 94 11.09 -19.93 -3.92
C LEU A 94 9.89 -19.92 -4.88
N SER A 95 8.72 -20.36 -4.43
CA SER A 95 7.49 -20.30 -5.22
C SER A 95 7.02 -18.87 -5.44
N GLU A 96 7.09 -18.00 -4.43
CA GLU A 96 6.72 -16.58 -4.53
C GLU A 96 7.64 -15.84 -5.51
N ILE A 97 8.96 -16.03 -5.38
CA ILE A 97 9.95 -15.45 -6.32
C ILE A 97 9.76 -16.04 -7.73
N GLY A 98 9.39 -17.32 -7.83
CA GLY A 98 9.15 -17.99 -9.11
C GLY A 98 7.93 -17.46 -9.88
N ILE A 99 6.97 -16.84 -9.20
CA ILE A 99 5.74 -16.29 -9.81
C ILE A 99 5.98 -14.88 -10.41
N ASP A 100 6.95 -14.12 -9.90
CA ASP A 100 7.21 -12.73 -10.32
C ASP A 100 8.13 -12.58 -11.56
N ASN A 101 8.64 -13.66 -12.15
CA ASN A 101 9.55 -13.59 -13.31
C ASN A 101 8.81 -13.64 -14.67
N ASN A 102 8.34 -12.48 -15.15
CA ASN A 102 8.09 -12.20 -16.58
C ASN A 102 9.27 -11.44 -17.23
N THR A 103 10.49 -11.85 -16.93
CA THR A 103 11.72 -11.29 -17.52
C THR A 103 12.11 -12.16 -18.71
N THR A 104 11.90 -11.63 -19.93
CA THR A 104 12.38 -12.26 -21.17
C THR A 104 13.88 -12.50 -21.10
N THR A 105 14.26 -13.75 -20.86
CA THR A 105 15.65 -14.20 -20.90
C THR A 105 16.19 -14.11 -22.32
N VAL A 106 16.98 -13.08 -22.61
CA VAL A 106 17.80 -13.01 -23.83
C VAL A 106 18.91 -14.04 -23.69
N ILE A 107 18.78 -15.16 -24.38
CA ILE A 107 19.81 -16.20 -24.44
C ILE A 107 20.97 -15.66 -25.29
N MET A 108 22.05 -15.19 -24.64
CA MET A 108 23.32 -15.00 -25.32
C MET A 108 23.99 -16.36 -25.49
N LEU A 109 24.01 -16.85 -26.72
CA LEU A 109 24.75 -18.06 -27.06
C LEU A 109 26.26 -17.77 -26.99
N PRO A 110 27.05 -18.60 -26.27
CA PRO A 110 28.50 -18.45 -26.22
C PRO A 110 29.12 -18.48 -27.62
N SER A 111 30.15 -17.67 -27.85
CA SER A 111 30.89 -17.62 -29.12
C SER A 111 31.39 -18.99 -29.57
N ASP A 112 31.60 -19.91 -28.64
CA ASP A 112 32.03 -21.28 -28.88
C ASP A 112 30.99 -22.09 -29.67
N PHE A 113 29.70 -21.82 -29.48
CA PHE A 113 28.63 -22.47 -30.25
C PHE A 113 28.62 -22.00 -31.72
N SER A 114 28.93 -20.72 -31.95
CA SER A 114 29.08 -20.17 -33.29
C SER A 114 30.33 -20.72 -34.00
N ALA A 115 31.41 -20.95 -33.26
CA ALA A 115 32.63 -21.57 -33.77
C ALA A 115 32.41 -23.04 -34.12
N ALA A 116 31.71 -23.80 -33.26
CA ALA A 116 31.34 -25.18 -33.50
C ALA A 116 30.46 -25.31 -34.76
N ALA A 117 29.45 -24.45 -34.92
CA ALA A 117 28.61 -24.42 -36.12
C ALA A 117 29.40 -24.12 -37.40
N LYS A 118 30.33 -23.16 -37.37
CA LYS A 118 31.22 -22.87 -38.51
C LYS A 118 32.12 -24.06 -38.87
N SER A 119 32.68 -24.74 -37.87
CA SER A 119 33.53 -25.92 -38.09
C SER A 119 32.75 -27.08 -38.70
N PHE A 120 31.49 -27.26 -38.28
CA PHE A 120 30.59 -28.25 -38.84
C PHE A 120 30.22 -27.91 -40.29
N THR A 121 29.93 -26.64 -40.61
CA THR A 121 29.68 -26.20 -41.98
C THR A 121 30.90 -26.37 -42.88
N GLN A 122 32.12 -26.11 -42.40
CA GLN A 122 33.34 -26.33 -43.18
C GLN A 122 33.63 -27.81 -43.44
N MET A 123 33.29 -28.69 -42.48
CA MET A 123 33.44 -30.13 -42.64
C MET A 123 32.44 -30.69 -43.67
N VAL A 124 31.21 -30.15 -43.70
CA VAL A 124 30.19 -30.48 -44.71
C VAL A 124 30.54 -29.88 -46.09
N ALA A 125 31.07 -28.65 -46.15
CA ALA A 125 31.50 -28.02 -47.41
C ALA A 125 32.68 -28.74 -48.08
N ASN A 126 33.55 -29.39 -47.30
CA ASN A 126 34.66 -30.19 -47.81
C ASN A 126 34.25 -31.60 -48.33
N GLN A 127 32.97 -31.97 -48.21
CA GLN A 127 32.42 -33.26 -48.69
C GLN A 127 31.53 -33.16 -49.93
N ALA A 128 31.47 -32.01 -50.63
CA ALA A 128 30.80 -31.92 -51.93
C ALA A 128 31.75 -32.37 -53.08
N PRO A 129 31.39 -33.38 -53.90
CA PRO A 129 32.26 -33.87 -54.97
C PRO A 129 32.33 -32.88 -56.15
N LYS A 130 33.55 -32.68 -56.66
CA LYS A 130 33.83 -31.93 -57.90
C LYS A 130 33.04 -32.53 -59.08
N PRO A 131 32.38 -31.73 -59.94
CA PRO A 131 31.84 -32.26 -61.19
C PRO A 131 33.01 -32.69 -62.10
N ALA A 132 32.97 -33.95 -62.52
CA ALA A 132 33.87 -34.48 -63.54
C ALA A 132 33.44 -33.99 -64.93
N VAL A 133 34.43 -33.80 -65.81
CA VAL A 133 34.32 -33.60 -67.25
C VAL A 133 33.41 -34.65 -67.89
#